data_AF-A3BY47-F1
#
_entry.id   AF-A3BY47-F1
#
_cell.length_a   1.000
_cell.length_b   1.000
_cell.length_c   1.000
_cell.angle_alpha   90.00
_cell.angle_beta   90.00
_cell.angle_gamma   90.00
#
_symmetry.space_group_name_H-M   'P 1'
#
loop_
_entity.id
_entity.type
_entity.pdbx_description
1 polymer ?
#
loop_
_entity_poly.entity_id
_entity_poly.type
_entity_poly.pdbx_seq_one_letter_code
_entity_poly.pdbx_strand_id
1 'polypeptide(L)'
;MAIFLSIVLLSMAQLPSLVAGTGRPRVIIIGAGISGISAGKRLSEAGITDILILEATDHIGGRMHKQRFAGVNVEIGANWVEGVNGEKMNPIWPIVNSTLKLRNFLSDFDSLAQNVYKEYVHSMSGWID
;
A
#
# COMPACT_ATOMS: atom_id res chain seq x y z
N MET A 1 48.33 -17.20 23.65
CA MET A 1 47.79 -16.44 22.51
C MET A 1 46.95 -17.32 21.57
N ALA A 2 47.46 -18.48 21.12
CA ALA A 2 46.72 -19.38 20.21
C ALA A 2 45.39 -19.92 20.79
N ILE A 3 45.36 -20.33 22.07
CA ILE A 3 44.15 -20.89 22.71
C ILE A 3 43.02 -19.86 22.80
N PHE A 4 43.35 -18.59 23.06
CA PHE A 4 42.38 -17.50 23.13
C PHE A 4 41.75 -17.24 21.75
N LEU A 5 42.57 -17.27 20.70
CA LEU A 5 42.11 -17.11 19.32
C LEU A 5 41.19 -18.27 18.91
N SER A 6 41.52 -19.50 19.32
CA SER A 6 40.70 -20.69 19.07
C SER A 6 39.34 -20.64 19.77
N ILE A 7 39.28 -20.14 21.01
CA ILE A 7 38.01 -19.97 21.75
C ILE A 7 37.15 -18.88 21.10
N VAL A 8 37.75 -17.78 20.65
CA VAL A 8 37.04 -16.70 19.94
C VAL A 8 36.51 -17.20 18.59
N LEU A 9 37.30 -17.97 17.82
CA LEU A 9 36.83 -18.59 16.57
C LEU A 9 35.70 -19.59 16.81
N LEU A 10 35.78 -20.40 17.87
CA LEU A 10 34.75 -21.38 18.20
C LEU A 10 33.45 -20.71 18.67
N SER A 11 33.57 -19.61 19.44
CA SER A 11 32.46 -18.74 19.85
C SER A 11 31.76 -18.07 18.65
N MET A 12 32.54 -17.54 17.69
CA MET A 12 32.01 -16.96 16.46
C MET A 12 31.30 -17.99 15.57
N ALA A 13 31.77 -19.24 15.56
CA ALA A 13 31.16 -20.34 14.81
C ALA A 13 29.86 -20.87 15.45
N GLN A 14 29.60 -20.59 16.73
CA GLN A 14 28.40 -21.01 17.47
C GLN A 14 27.31 -19.93 17.55
N LEU A 15 27.59 -18.68 17.15
CA LEU A 15 26.58 -17.62 17.06
C LEU A 15 25.41 -17.94 16.10
N PRO A 16 25.60 -18.59 14.93
CA PRO A 16 24.49 -18.92 14.04
C PRO A 16 23.56 -19.99 14.62
N SER A 17 24.05 -20.87 15.50
CA SER A 17 23.29 -22.00 16.04
C SER A 17 22.45 -21.64 17.27
N LEU A 18 22.82 -20.58 18.01
CA LEU A 18 22.04 -20.09 19.15
C LEU A 18 20.83 -19.23 18.75
N VAL A 19 20.78 -18.75 17.50
CA VAL A 19 19.63 -18.04 16.91
C VAL A 19 18.66 -19.00 16.20
N ALA A 20 18.92 -20.31 16.25
CA ALA A 20 18.03 -21.32 15.69
C ALA A 20 16.94 -21.71 16.69
N GLY A 21 16.00 -20.80 16.94
CA GLY A 21 14.64 -21.21 17.27
C GLY A 21 14.16 -22.12 16.13
N THR A 22 13.75 -23.34 16.48
CA THR A 22 13.60 -24.48 15.57
C THR A 22 12.40 -24.30 14.63
N GLY A 23 12.66 -23.83 13.41
CA GLY A 23 11.70 -23.76 12.30
C GLY A 23 11.57 -22.34 11.74
N ARG A 24 11.56 -22.20 10.40
CA ARG A 24 11.19 -20.93 9.76
C ARG A 24 9.75 -20.58 10.20
N PRO A 25 9.47 -19.34 10.63
CA PRO A 25 8.14 -19.00 11.13
C PRO A 25 7.12 -19.12 9.99
N ARG A 26 5.98 -19.70 10.32
CA ARG A 26 4.81 -19.79 9.44
C ARG A 26 3.77 -18.79 9.90
N VAL A 27 3.29 -17.96 8.99
CA VAL A 27 2.41 -16.82 9.30
C VAL A 27 1.09 -16.97 8.55
N ILE A 28 -0.02 -16.83 9.26
CA ILE A 28 -1.35 -16.68 8.67
C ILE A 28 -1.75 -15.21 8.74
N ILE A 29 -2.17 -14.64 7.61
CA ILE A 29 -2.75 -13.30 7.53
C ILE A 29 -4.23 -13.45 7.20
N ILE A 30 -5.10 -12.91 8.06
CA ILE A 30 -6.54 -12.91 7.84
C ILE A 30 -6.94 -11.59 7.17
N GLY A 31 -7.38 -11.68 5.93
CA GLY A 31 -7.77 -10.55 5.07
C GLY A 31 -6.69 -10.17 4.06
N ALA A 32 -7.07 -10.13 2.78
CA ALA A 32 -6.24 -9.69 1.64
C ALA A 32 -6.57 -8.25 1.20
N GLY A 33 -6.92 -7.38 2.16
CA GLY A 33 -6.98 -5.93 1.95
C GLY A 33 -5.58 -5.30 1.84
N ILE A 34 -5.51 -3.99 1.62
CA ILE A 34 -4.24 -3.26 1.46
C ILE A 34 -3.26 -3.49 2.62
N SER A 35 -3.75 -3.55 3.87
CA SER A 35 -2.92 -3.82 5.05
C SER A 35 -2.39 -5.26 5.07
N GLY A 36 -3.23 -6.25 4.76
CA GLY A 36 -2.84 -7.66 4.73
C GLY A 36 -1.80 -7.95 3.64
N ILE A 37 -2.02 -7.44 2.44
CA ILE A 37 -1.05 -7.54 1.33
C ILE A 37 0.25 -6.81 1.67
N SER A 38 0.18 -5.61 2.26
CA SER A 38 1.38 -4.87 2.67
C SER A 38 2.15 -5.60 3.77
N ALA A 39 1.47 -6.22 4.73
CA ALA A 39 2.10 -7.02 5.78
C ALA A 39 2.78 -8.26 5.18
N GLY A 40 2.09 -9.00 4.30
CA GLY A 40 2.65 -10.15 3.59
C GLY A 40 3.87 -9.79 2.76
N LYS A 41 3.81 -8.68 2.01
CA LYS A 41 4.96 -8.14 1.28
C LYS A 41 6.14 -7.87 2.21
N ARG A 42 5.91 -7.17 3.33
CA ARG A 42 6.98 -6.80 4.25
C ARG A 42 7.62 -8.00 4.94
N LEU A 43 6.83 -9.02 5.27
CA LEU A 43 7.31 -10.30 5.82
C LEU A 43 8.14 -11.06 4.78
N SER A 44 7.67 -11.14 3.54
CA SER A 44 8.40 -11.77 2.44
C SER A 44 9.75 -11.09 2.20
N GLU A 45 9.80 -9.75 2.21
CA GLU A 45 11.04 -8.97 2.10
C GLU A 45 12.00 -9.21 3.28
N ALA A 46 11.48 -9.59 4.45
CA ALA A 46 12.28 -9.99 5.60
C ALA A 46 12.73 -11.46 5.56
N GLY A 47 12.42 -12.20 4.50
CA GLY A 47 12.76 -13.62 4.34
C GLY A 47 11.78 -14.59 5.01
N ILE A 48 10.66 -14.10 5.56
CA ILE A 48 9.56 -14.94 6.08
C ILE A 48 8.61 -15.20 4.91
N THR A 49 8.72 -16.38 4.30
CA THR A 49 8.00 -16.71 3.05
C THR A 49 6.96 -17.81 3.20
N ASP A 50 6.92 -18.52 4.33
CA ASP A 50 5.83 -19.45 4.66
C ASP A 50 4.62 -18.64 5.17
N ILE A 51 3.92 -18.01 4.24
CA ILE A 51 2.77 -17.13 4.48
C ILE A 51 1.54 -17.73 3.82
N LEU A 52 0.45 -17.85 4.59
CA LEU A 52 -0.89 -18.14 4.09
C LEU A 52 -1.79 -16.92 4.31
N ILE A 53 -2.35 -16.36 3.23
CA ILE A 53 -3.32 -15.27 3.31
C ILE A 53 -4.72 -15.87 3.09
N LEU A 54 -5.61 -15.66 4.05
CA LEU A 54 -7.01 -16.11 3.99
C LEU A 54 -7.91 -14.89 3.79
N GLU A 55 -8.58 -14.81 2.65
CA GLU A 55 -9.56 -13.76 2.33
C GLU A 55 -10.97 -14.33 2.37
N ALA A 56 -11.91 -13.58 2.93
CA ALA A 56 -13.29 -14.03 3.08
C ALA A 56 -14.08 -13.93 1.76
N THR A 57 -13.71 -12.97 0.92
CA THR A 57 -14.33 -12.72 -0.39
C THR A 57 -13.57 -13.45 -1.51
N ASP A 58 -14.09 -13.34 -2.74
CA ASP A 58 -13.49 -13.88 -3.96
C ASP A 58 -12.44 -12.96 -4.60
N HIS A 59 -12.09 -11.84 -3.96
CA HIS A 59 -11.18 -10.85 -4.49
C HIS A 59 -10.29 -10.22 -3.41
N ILE A 60 -9.11 -9.75 -3.81
CA ILE A 60 -8.23 -8.96 -2.95
C ILE A 60 -8.63 -7.47 -2.96
N GLY A 61 -8.03 -6.68 -2.08
CA GLY A 61 -8.20 -5.22 -2.01
C GLY A 61 -9.12 -4.76 -0.89
N GLY A 62 -10.11 -5.58 -0.51
CA GLY A 62 -11.05 -5.28 0.57
C GLY A 62 -11.83 -3.99 0.29
N ARG A 63 -11.63 -2.95 1.11
CA ARG A 63 -12.31 -1.65 0.93
C ARG A 63 -11.78 -0.80 -0.22
N MET A 64 -10.80 -1.28 -0.98
CA MET A 64 -10.39 -0.72 -2.27
C MET A 64 -10.98 -1.61 -3.35
N HIS A 65 -12.19 -1.30 -3.82
CA HIS A 65 -12.93 -2.15 -4.73
C HIS A 65 -13.74 -1.31 -5.73
N LYS A 66 -13.65 -1.71 -6.99
CA LYS A 66 -14.40 -1.12 -8.09
C LYS A 66 -15.54 -2.04 -8.54
N GLN A 67 -16.62 -1.44 -8.99
CA GLN A 67 -17.75 -2.14 -9.57
C GLN A 67 -18.12 -1.51 -10.92
N ARG A 68 -18.65 -2.32 -11.84
CA ARG A 68 -19.20 -1.80 -13.09
C ARG A 68 -20.60 -1.25 -12.85
N PHE A 69 -20.79 0.02 -13.14
CA PHE A 69 -22.07 0.73 -13.00
C PHE A 69 -22.28 1.67 -14.19
N ALA A 70 -23.48 1.65 -14.79
CA ALA A 70 -23.84 2.51 -15.93
C ALA A 70 -22.81 2.51 -17.08
N GLY A 71 -22.21 1.35 -17.38
CA GLY A 71 -21.23 1.19 -18.47
C GLY A 71 -19.79 1.57 -18.12
N VAL A 72 -19.55 2.18 -16.96
CA VAL A 72 -18.21 2.58 -16.47
C VAL A 72 -17.82 1.79 -15.22
N ASN A 73 -16.53 1.83 -14.85
CA ASN A 73 -16.08 1.33 -13.55
C ASN A 73 -16.09 2.49 -12.55
N VAL A 74 -16.72 2.26 -11.40
CA VAL A 74 -16.75 3.21 -10.27
C VAL A 74 -16.13 2.55 -9.05
N GLU A 75 -15.43 3.31 -8.23
CA GLU A 75 -14.99 2.82 -6.92
C GLU A 75 -16.19 2.80 -5.96
N ILE A 76 -16.44 1.66 -5.33
CA ILE A 76 -17.47 1.52 -4.29
C ILE A 76 -16.87 1.58 -2.87
N GLY A 77 -15.56 1.82 -2.80
CA GLY A 77 -14.79 1.97 -1.58
C GLY A 77 -13.91 3.22 -1.62
N ALA A 78 -12.63 3.09 -1.26
CA ALA A 78 -11.70 4.22 -1.28
C ALA A 78 -11.54 4.78 -2.71
N ASN A 79 -11.73 6.09 -2.85
CA ASN A 79 -11.76 6.77 -4.16
C ASN A 79 -10.79 7.97 -4.27
N TRP A 80 -10.13 8.35 -3.17
CA TRP A 80 -9.15 9.45 -3.15
C TRP A 80 -7.79 9.00 -2.62
N VAL A 81 -6.74 9.65 -3.11
CA VAL A 81 -5.45 9.73 -2.42
C VAL A 81 -5.42 11.07 -1.69
N GLU A 82 -5.72 11.04 -0.41
CA GLU A 82 -5.77 12.24 0.43
C GLU A 82 -4.36 12.64 0.91
N GLY A 83 -4.12 13.94 1.11
CA GLY A 83 -2.84 14.44 1.59
C GLY A 83 -1.73 14.38 0.56
N VAL A 84 -1.97 14.90 -0.64
CA VAL A 84 -0.95 15.13 -1.68
C VAL A 84 -0.45 16.57 -1.63
N ASN A 85 0.74 16.84 -2.19
CA ASN A 85 1.37 18.17 -2.21
C ASN A 85 1.70 18.79 -0.83
N GLY A 86 1.69 17.98 0.24
CA GLY A 86 2.20 18.40 1.55
C GLY A 86 3.72 18.31 1.66
N GLU A 87 4.26 18.69 2.83
CA GLU A 87 5.70 18.63 3.12
C GLU A 87 6.28 17.21 3.04
N LYS A 88 5.47 16.20 3.35
CA LYS A 88 5.83 14.79 3.30
C LYS A 88 5.11 14.09 2.16
N MET A 89 5.84 13.27 1.43
CA MET A 89 5.27 12.45 0.36
C MET A 89 4.33 11.39 0.93
N ASN A 90 3.06 11.39 0.48
CA ASN A 90 2.16 10.27 0.73
C ASN A 90 2.69 9.02 0.00
N PRO A 91 2.90 7.88 0.68
CA PRO A 91 3.50 6.68 0.07
C PRO A 91 2.65 6.09 -1.07
N ILE A 92 1.36 6.39 -1.13
CA ILE A 92 0.45 5.93 -2.20
C ILE A 92 0.59 6.79 -3.47
N TRP A 93 0.97 8.06 -3.34
CA TRP A 93 0.96 8.99 -4.46
C TRP A 93 1.90 8.61 -5.62
N PRO A 94 3.18 8.23 -5.38
CA PRO A 94 4.05 7.76 -6.46
C PRO A 94 3.53 6.50 -7.14
N ILE A 95 2.88 5.60 -6.40
CA ILE A 95 2.31 4.36 -6.95
C ILE A 95 1.20 4.70 -7.93
N VAL A 96 0.29 5.59 -7.54
CA VAL A 96 -0.86 6.01 -8.37
C VAL A 96 -0.41 6.83 -9.57
N ASN A 97 0.41 7.87 -9.34
CA ASN A 97 0.70 8.88 -10.34
C ASN A 97 1.86 8.51 -11.27
N SER A 98 2.89 7.83 -10.76
CA SER A 98 4.12 7.55 -11.52
C SER A 98 4.22 6.10 -11.95
N THR A 99 3.98 5.14 -11.05
CA THR A 99 4.14 3.72 -11.33
C THR A 99 3.00 3.16 -12.17
N LEU A 100 1.75 3.37 -11.73
CA LEU A 100 0.56 2.83 -12.40
C LEU A 100 -0.06 3.82 -13.39
N LYS A 101 0.25 5.12 -13.25
CA LYS A 101 -0.30 6.20 -14.07
C LYS A 101 -1.83 6.12 -14.18
N LEU A 102 -2.50 5.91 -13.04
CA LEU A 102 -3.95 5.81 -13.00
C LEU A 102 -4.56 7.14 -13.43
N ARG A 103 -5.66 7.09 -14.19
CA ARG A 103 -6.44 8.28 -14.52
C ARG A 103 -7.00 8.86 -13.22
N ASN A 104 -6.54 10.06 -12.87
CA ASN A 104 -6.96 10.78 -11.69
C ASN A 104 -7.18 12.25 -12.05
N PHE A 105 -7.90 12.97 -11.19
CA PHE A 105 -8.11 14.41 -11.29
C PHE A 105 -7.95 15.00 -9.89
N LEU A 106 -7.32 16.18 -9.82
CA LEU A 106 -7.18 16.88 -8.55
C LEU A 106 -8.55 17.42 -8.13
N SER A 107 -9.06 16.92 -7.01
CA SER A 107 -10.24 17.48 -6.35
C SER A 107 -9.77 18.29 -5.15
N ASP A 108 -9.96 19.61 -5.19
CA ASP A 108 -9.72 20.49 -4.06
C ASP A 108 -11.06 20.70 -3.34
N PHE A 109 -11.15 20.24 -2.10
CA PHE A 109 -12.35 20.40 -1.26
C PHE A 109 -12.14 21.39 -0.12
N ASP A 110 -10.97 22.04 -0.03
CA ASP A 110 -10.69 23.03 1.02
C ASP A 110 -11.48 24.34 0.79
N SER A 111 -11.98 24.54 -0.44
CA SER A 111 -12.87 25.65 -0.81
C SER A 111 -14.10 25.18 -1.59
N LEU A 112 -14.88 24.27 -0.99
CA LEU A 112 -16.16 23.80 -1.56
C LEU A 112 -17.06 24.95 -2.03
N ALA A 113 -17.10 26.05 -1.27
CA ALA A 113 -17.90 27.23 -1.63
C ALA A 113 -17.44 27.92 -2.92
N GLN A 114 -16.15 27.90 -3.26
CA GLN A 114 -15.65 28.53 -4.50
C GLN A 114 -15.68 27.59 -5.70
N ASN A 115 -15.58 26.27 -5.47
CA ASN A 115 -15.57 25.29 -6.56
C ASN A 115 -16.95 25.04 -7.18
N VAL A 116 -18.04 25.22 -6.41
CA VAL A 116 -19.42 25.23 -6.96
C VAL A 116 -19.62 26.35 -7.99
N TYR A 117 -18.95 27.49 -7.83
CA TYR A 117 -19.06 28.61 -8.78
C TYR A 117 -18.11 28.49 -9.98
N LYS A 118 -16.95 27.82 -9.84
CA LYS A 118 -15.99 27.66 -10.95
C LYS A 118 -16.53 26.78 -12.08
N GLU A 119 -17.27 25.73 -11.72
CA GLU A 119 -17.86 24.81 -12.71
C GLU A 119 -19.00 25.48 -13.49
N TYR A 120 -19.79 26.34 -12.82
CA TYR A 120 -20.86 27.12 -13.46
C TYR A 120 -20.33 28.16 -14.46
N VAL A 121 -19.30 28.93 -14.07
CA VAL A 121 -18.76 30.02 -14.91
C VAL A 121 -18.11 29.50 -16.19
N HIS A 122 -17.46 28.32 -16.16
CA HIS A 122 -16.85 27.73 -17.36
C HIS A 122 -17.89 27.10 -18.30
N SER A 123 -19.04 26.65 -17.79
CA SER A 123 -20.13 26.10 -18.62
C SER A 123 -20.97 27.17 -19.33
N MET A 124 -21.01 28.40 -18.80
CA MET A 124 -21.81 29.51 -19.34
C MET A 124 -21.07 30.40 -20.33
N SER A 125 -19.72 30.36 -20.38
CA SER A 125 -18.94 31.11 -21.36
C SER A 125 -19.01 30.53 -22.78
N GLY A 126 -19.63 29.36 -22.99
CA GLY A 126 -19.87 28.78 -24.32
C GLY A 126 -21.23 29.11 -24.93
N TRP A 127 -22.07 29.88 -24.24
CA TRP A 127 -23.43 30.24 -24.69
C TRP A 127 -23.61 31.75 -24.92
N ILE A 128 -22.55 32.53 -24.71
CA ILE A 128 -22.50 33.97 -24.97
C ILE A 128 -21.32 34.20 -25.90
N ASP A 129 -21.47 33.80 -27.15
CA ASP A 129 -20.72 34.26 -28.34
C ASP A 129 -21.64 34.09 -29.55
#